data_AF-A0A7J7T9R0-F1
#
_entry.id   AF-A0A7J7T9R0-F1
#
_cell.length_a   1.000
_cell.length_b   1.000
_cell.length_c   1.000
_cell.angle_alpha   90.00
_cell.angle_beta   90.00
_cell.angle_gamma   90.00
#
_symmetry.space_group_name_H-M   'P 1'
#
loop_
_entity.id
_entity.type
_entity.pdbx_description
1 polymer ?
#
loop_
_entity_poly.entity_id
_entity_poly.type
_entity_poly.pdbx_seq_one_letter_code
_entity_poly.pdbx_strand_id
1 'polypeptide(L)'
;MTSPLCWLAATSATVPPPDQIPTSSKAKGTQDQTKGHPSRVKVPGQAWPPVHFKGPTHGKAAIQLQMAELQRKIQVLESDRKAFYESSQWNIKKNQETINHLHEENRVLQLRLRDLLKGEEKVVQAVIQEWKSEKPYLKNRTGQQALEYLDHQLSEKVKQRNALRHQLGLRQKRLEELQLQHSLREMEMAEVHDSNTEVAKTLRNLENRLEKARMKAEEAEHITHVYLQLKAYLQGESLHFENRVDFMEAEAVRMKRELEELRVVNQEALNTRNVAKSQLQYLEETVFRERKNREHYVSEFKKLAEERKLQNERMERKTQREHVLLQSDDTTQDNRKAREEELEMRWSMYQMEMLFGKVKDATGVAEAHAVVRRFLAQSDTFTQLEMLKNENAELLQGLKEEKQQLHQELEEHKYSGETMLVSEQRLQTELQSSLNAEQQRKAEAQAQLDQATRAMQVVREGMEELAGKLNHLTLDSQVSEKDLPGATEDLAPQPQEAGGSAEKELDRTASDYMPKLLGLVEEKLLMLQAQFDSQEIPEMLRHIANREFYTNLEGKLPPHNTRITFPLASAADKFFDEEDTEDDDNDLVSRAGLKIRSQKLIDSRSKKRKSPRKS
;
A
#
# COMPACT_ATOMS: atom_id res chain seq x y z
N MET A 1 -39.80 -42.13 -37.88
CA MET A 1 -40.48 -40.87 -37.51
C MET A 1 -39.74 -39.74 -38.22
N THR A 2 -39.94 -39.56 -39.52
CA THR A 2 -41.05 -38.84 -40.20
C THR A 2 -40.74 -37.35 -40.41
N SER A 3 -40.32 -37.05 -41.64
CA SER A 3 -40.42 -35.79 -42.38
C SER A 3 -41.91 -35.32 -42.48
N PRO A 4 -42.26 -34.04 -42.83
CA PRO A 4 -41.81 -33.38 -44.08
C PRO A 4 -41.75 -31.83 -44.20
N LEU A 5 -41.09 -31.39 -45.31
CA LEU A 5 -41.29 -30.17 -46.13
C LEU A 5 -41.12 -28.77 -45.47
N CYS A 6 -40.10 -27.98 -45.83
CA CYS A 6 -39.95 -27.13 -47.05
C CYS A 6 -40.85 -25.89 -47.11
N TRP A 7 -40.25 -24.69 -47.19
CA TRP A 7 -40.60 -23.62 -48.16
C TRP A 7 -39.38 -22.68 -48.36
N LEU A 8 -38.94 -22.56 -49.62
CA LEU A 8 -38.39 -21.41 -50.38
C LEU A 8 -37.90 -20.13 -49.63
N ALA A 9 -36.86 -19.39 -50.08
CA ALA A 9 -36.06 -19.45 -51.31
C ALA A 9 -34.69 -18.78 -51.13
N ALA A 10 -33.74 -19.10 -52.02
CA ALA A 10 -32.50 -18.34 -52.19
C ALA A 10 -32.68 -17.23 -53.24
N THR A 11 -31.99 -16.10 -53.09
CA THR A 11 -31.40 -15.36 -54.22
C THR A 11 -30.30 -14.40 -53.75
N SER A 12 -29.19 -14.39 -54.48
CA SER A 12 -28.06 -13.48 -54.32
C SER A 12 -28.36 -12.08 -54.84
N ALA A 13 -27.88 -11.05 -54.13
CA ALA A 13 -27.95 -9.67 -54.59
C ALA A 13 -26.70 -9.32 -55.43
N THR A 14 -26.90 -9.18 -56.74
CA THR A 14 -25.91 -8.59 -57.66
C THR A 14 -26.42 -7.23 -58.14
N VAL A 15 -25.56 -6.22 -58.15
CA VAL A 15 -25.89 -4.84 -58.57
C VAL A 15 -26.12 -4.75 -60.09
N PRO A 16 -27.14 -3.99 -60.56
CA PRO A 16 -27.19 -3.45 -61.92
C PRO A 16 -27.16 -1.90 -61.97
N PRO A 17 -26.79 -1.31 -63.13
CA PRO A 17 -26.54 0.13 -63.30
C PRO A 17 -27.79 0.95 -63.69
N PRO A 18 -27.72 2.29 -63.71
CA PRO A 18 -28.77 3.12 -64.30
C PRO A 18 -28.67 3.14 -65.84
N ASP A 19 -29.80 3.06 -66.55
CA ASP A 19 -30.35 4.27 -67.17
C ASP A 19 -31.77 4.13 -67.77
N GLN A 20 -32.32 5.31 -68.02
CA GLN A 20 -33.64 5.76 -68.49
C GLN A 20 -34.45 4.96 -69.54
N ILE A 21 -35.76 5.22 -69.53
CA ILE A 21 -36.86 4.56 -70.28
C ILE A 21 -36.91 4.99 -71.76
N PRO A 22 -37.23 4.08 -72.71
CA PRO A 22 -37.43 4.40 -74.13
C PRO A 22 -38.88 4.79 -74.49
N THR A 23 -39.04 5.52 -75.59
CA THR A 23 -40.32 5.65 -76.31
C THR A 23 -40.46 4.55 -77.38
N SER A 24 -41.65 3.95 -77.53
CA SER A 24 -42.35 3.65 -78.82
C SER A 24 -43.07 2.29 -78.91
N SER A 25 -44.25 2.32 -79.56
CA SER A 25 -44.98 1.17 -80.17
C SER A 25 -45.67 0.19 -79.19
N LYS A 26 -46.62 -0.71 -79.53
CA LYS A 26 -47.14 -1.38 -80.76
C LYS A 26 -48.58 -1.89 -80.42
N ALA A 27 -49.52 -2.31 -81.30
CA ALA A 27 -49.71 -2.25 -82.76
C ALA A 27 -51.12 -2.81 -83.15
N LYS A 28 -51.65 -2.47 -84.35
CA LYS A 28 -52.75 -3.16 -85.10
C LYS A 28 -54.19 -3.08 -84.50
N GLY A 29 -55.27 -3.18 -85.28
CA GLY A 29 -55.43 -3.28 -86.74
C GLY A 29 -56.86 -3.72 -87.17
N THR A 30 -57.06 -3.88 -88.49
CA THR A 30 -58.21 -4.39 -89.30
C THR A 30 -59.10 -3.26 -89.87
N GLN A 31 -59.04 -2.91 -91.17
CA GLN A 31 -59.69 -3.56 -92.35
C GLN A 31 -61.21 -3.77 -92.14
N ASP A 32 -62.12 -3.36 -93.03
CA ASP A 32 -62.16 -3.69 -94.46
C ASP A 32 -63.25 -2.93 -95.25
N GLN A 33 -63.08 -2.80 -96.59
CA GLN A 33 -64.11 -2.88 -97.68
C GLN A 33 -65.36 -1.94 -97.70
N THR A 34 -65.92 -1.46 -98.84
CA THR A 34 -65.70 -1.71 -100.29
C THR A 34 -66.39 -0.68 -101.22
N LYS A 35 -65.88 -0.55 -102.46
CA LYS A 35 -66.56 -0.26 -103.77
C LYS A 35 -67.35 1.06 -103.95
N GLY A 36 -67.23 1.77 -105.08
CA GLY A 36 -66.32 1.61 -106.23
C GLY A 36 -66.67 2.48 -107.46
N HIS A 37 -65.70 2.64 -108.38
CA HIS A 37 -65.80 2.77 -109.86
C HIS A 37 -66.78 3.77 -110.56
N PRO A 38 -66.54 4.13 -111.85
CA PRO A 38 -65.27 4.42 -112.52
C PRO A 38 -65.35 5.60 -113.53
N SER A 39 -64.29 5.72 -114.36
CA SER A 39 -64.22 6.38 -115.69
C SER A 39 -64.11 7.93 -115.70
N ARG A 40 -63.12 8.59 -116.34
CA ARG A 40 -62.32 8.39 -117.60
C ARG A 40 -62.92 9.19 -118.77
N VAL A 41 -62.01 9.78 -119.57
CA VAL A 41 -62.15 10.33 -120.94
C VAL A 41 -62.14 11.87 -121.05
N LYS A 42 -60.93 12.39 -121.28
CA LYS A 42 -60.50 13.30 -122.38
C LYS A 42 -61.45 14.40 -122.89
N VAL A 43 -61.00 15.66 -122.78
CA VAL A 43 -60.47 16.51 -123.88
C VAL A 43 -60.97 16.14 -125.29
N PRO A 44 -61.67 17.05 -126.02
CA PRO A 44 -61.06 18.20 -126.72
C PRO A 44 -61.83 19.52 -126.52
N GLY A 45 -61.49 20.68 -127.07
CA GLY A 45 -60.46 21.14 -128.02
C GLY A 45 -60.47 22.69 -128.06
N GLN A 46 -59.49 23.39 -128.63
CA GLN A 46 -59.55 23.92 -130.00
C GLN A 46 -60.97 24.29 -130.51
N ALA A 47 -61.25 25.48 -131.04
CA ALA A 47 -60.43 26.65 -131.37
C ALA A 47 -61.26 27.95 -131.11
N TRP A 48 -61.02 29.15 -131.63
CA TRP A 48 -61.00 29.58 -133.04
C TRP A 48 -60.30 30.96 -133.16
N PRO A 49 -59.77 31.34 -134.34
CA PRO A 49 -58.85 32.48 -134.49
C PRO A 49 -59.56 33.84 -134.70
N PRO A 50 -58.83 34.97 -134.61
CA PRO A 50 -59.27 36.25 -135.18
C PRO A 50 -59.32 36.18 -136.72
N VAL A 51 -60.28 36.86 -137.33
CA VAL A 51 -60.60 36.78 -138.77
C VAL A 51 -60.48 38.16 -139.44
N HIS A 52 -60.17 38.16 -140.75
CA HIS A 52 -60.16 39.29 -141.70
C HIS A 52 -58.91 40.21 -141.64
N PHE A 53 -58.47 40.87 -142.73
CA PHE A 53 -59.17 41.24 -143.98
C PHE A 53 -58.33 41.11 -145.27
N LYS A 54 -59.00 40.75 -146.38
CA LYS A 54 -59.09 41.55 -147.63
C LYS A 54 -59.98 40.85 -148.67
N GLY A 55 -60.85 41.60 -149.34
CA GLY A 55 -61.41 41.26 -150.66
C GLY A 55 -62.93 41.07 -150.72
N PRO A 56 -63.70 41.81 -151.55
CA PRO A 56 -65.16 41.92 -151.41
C PRO A 56 -66.00 41.19 -152.49
N THR A 57 -67.30 40.99 -152.24
CA THR A 57 -68.43 41.51 -153.07
C THR A 57 -69.84 41.21 -152.50
N HIS A 58 -70.70 42.24 -152.49
CA HIS A 58 -72.18 42.29 -152.46
C HIS A 58 -73.10 41.43 -151.54
N GLY A 59 -74.11 42.08 -150.91
CA GLY A 59 -75.39 41.45 -150.51
C GLY A 59 -76.00 41.87 -149.15
N LYS A 60 -76.99 42.79 -149.12
CA LYS A 60 -77.53 43.43 -147.89
C LYS A 60 -78.37 42.55 -146.93
N ALA A 61 -78.60 41.27 -147.23
CA ALA A 61 -79.54 40.42 -146.45
C ALA A 61 -78.91 39.68 -145.24
N ALA A 62 -77.59 39.46 -145.23
CA ALA A 62 -76.93 38.64 -144.19
C ALA A 62 -76.91 39.29 -142.79
N ILE A 63 -77.03 40.62 -142.71
CA ILE A 63 -76.82 41.42 -141.48
C ILE A 63 -77.94 41.18 -140.45
N GLN A 64 -79.19 40.98 -140.89
CA GLN A 64 -80.34 40.87 -139.98
C GLN A 64 -80.39 39.53 -139.24
N LEU A 65 -80.01 38.42 -139.90
CA LEU A 65 -79.92 37.11 -139.25
C LEU A 65 -78.80 37.07 -138.20
N GLN A 66 -77.65 37.66 -138.50
CA GLN A 66 -76.54 37.79 -137.54
C GLN A 66 -76.94 38.63 -136.31
N MET A 67 -77.72 39.70 -136.49
CA MET A 67 -78.26 40.46 -135.35
C MET A 67 -79.17 39.62 -134.44
N ALA A 68 -80.11 38.86 -135.00
CA ALA A 68 -81.02 38.03 -134.21
C ALA A 68 -80.31 36.88 -133.47
N GLU A 69 -79.26 36.32 -134.08
CA GLU A 69 -78.43 35.28 -133.47
C GLU A 69 -77.53 35.84 -132.34
N LEU A 70 -76.95 37.03 -132.54
CA LEU A 70 -76.25 37.77 -131.49
C LEU A 70 -77.17 38.15 -130.33
N GLN A 71 -78.41 38.60 -130.59
CA GLN A 71 -79.39 38.90 -129.54
C GLN A 71 -79.75 37.68 -128.71
N ARG A 72 -80.00 36.52 -129.33
CA ARG A 72 -80.21 35.26 -128.60
C ARG A 72 -79.00 34.86 -127.76
N LYS A 73 -77.78 35.04 -128.30
CA LYS A 73 -76.53 34.72 -127.60
C LYS A 73 -76.27 35.68 -126.42
N ILE A 74 -76.63 36.96 -126.55
CA ILE A 74 -76.63 37.92 -125.45
C ILE A 74 -77.64 37.50 -124.38
N GLN A 75 -78.87 37.15 -124.76
CA GLN A 75 -79.90 36.73 -123.78
C GLN A 75 -79.50 35.48 -122.99
N VAL A 76 -78.86 34.50 -123.63
CA VAL A 76 -78.30 33.31 -122.93
C VAL A 76 -77.15 33.71 -122.01
N LEU A 77 -76.22 34.56 -122.46
CA LEU A 77 -75.15 35.07 -121.59
C LEU A 77 -75.67 35.92 -120.41
N GLU A 78 -76.80 36.59 -120.58
CA GLU A 78 -77.50 37.33 -119.52
C GLU A 78 -78.25 36.39 -118.55
N SER A 79 -78.88 35.33 -119.03
CA SER A 79 -79.48 34.31 -118.16
C SER A 79 -78.40 33.55 -117.39
N ASP A 80 -77.29 33.20 -118.02
CA ASP A 80 -76.14 32.56 -117.38
C ASP A 80 -75.53 33.50 -116.34
N ARG A 81 -75.29 34.78 -116.68
CA ARG A 81 -74.81 35.79 -115.70
C ARG A 81 -75.75 35.93 -114.50
N LYS A 82 -77.08 35.90 -114.71
CA LYS A 82 -78.06 35.93 -113.63
C LYS A 82 -77.99 34.66 -112.79
N ALA A 83 -78.01 33.48 -113.40
CA ALA A 83 -77.90 32.20 -112.69
C ALA A 83 -76.57 32.05 -111.92
N PHE A 84 -75.45 32.51 -112.48
CA PHE A 84 -74.16 32.57 -111.79
C PHE A 84 -74.17 33.57 -110.62
N TYR A 85 -74.79 34.75 -110.79
CA TYR A 85 -74.91 35.73 -109.71
C TYR A 85 -75.84 35.24 -108.60
N GLU A 86 -76.99 34.65 -108.93
CA GLU A 86 -77.93 34.06 -107.98
C GLU A 86 -77.32 32.86 -107.24
N SER A 87 -76.63 31.97 -107.94
CA SER A 87 -75.87 30.85 -107.35
C SER A 87 -74.73 31.36 -106.46
N SER A 88 -74.01 32.40 -106.87
CA SER A 88 -72.97 33.04 -106.05
C SER A 88 -73.56 33.67 -104.79
N GLN A 89 -74.64 34.45 -104.90
CA GLN A 89 -75.34 35.06 -103.77
C GLN A 89 -75.94 34.00 -102.82
N TRP A 90 -76.49 32.91 -103.36
CA TRP A 90 -77.00 31.81 -102.55
C TRP A 90 -75.87 31.08 -101.80
N ASN A 91 -74.74 30.81 -102.48
CA ASN A 91 -73.54 30.26 -101.83
C ASN A 91 -72.94 31.22 -100.78
N ILE A 92 -72.95 32.54 -101.02
CA ILE A 92 -72.52 33.54 -100.05
C ILE A 92 -73.43 33.52 -98.82
N LYS A 93 -74.76 33.50 -99.00
CA LYS A 93 -75.72 33.40 -97.89
C LYS A 93 -75.55 32.10 -97.10
N LYS A 94 -75.44 30.96 -97.79
CA LYS A 94 -75.20 29.66 -97.17
C LYS A 94 -73.87 29.63 -96.40
N ASN A 95 -72.81 30.26 -96.93
CA ASN A 95 -71.53 30.39 -96.24
C ASN A 95 -71.62 31.35 -95.04
N GLN A 96 -72.43 32.41 -95.10
CA GLN A 96 -72.69 33.27 -93.94
C GLN A 96 -73.47 32.52 -92.85
N GLU A 97 -74.47 31.72 -93.23
CA GLU A 97 -75.22 30.84 -92.32
C GLU A 97 -74.31 29.79 -91.66
N THR A 98 -73.41 29.13 -92.40
CA THR A 98 -72.47 28.17 -91.80
C THR A 98 -71.41 28.85 -90.93
N ILE A 99 -70.90 30.03 -91.30
CA ILE A 99 -70.00 30.82 -90.45
C ILE A 99 -70.70 31.22 -89.14
N ASN A 100 -71.94 31.71 -89.21
CA ASN A 100 -72.72 32.06 -88.02
C ASN A 100 -73.00 30.84 -87.13
N HIS A 101 -73.29 29.68 -87.73
CA HIS A 101 -73.44 28.43 -86.99
C HIS A 101 -72.14 28.02 -86.28
N LEU A 102 -71.01 28.03 -86.99
CA LEU A 102 -69.68 27.73 -86.41
C LEU A 102 -69.26 28.73 -85.33
N HIS A 103 -69.66 30.01 -85.43
CA HIS A 103 -69.44 30.99 -84.37
C HIS A 103 -70.27 30.69 -83.12
N GLU A 104 -71.54 30.30 -83.27
CA GLU A 104 -72.38 29.92 -82.13
C GLU A 104 -71.91 28.59 -81.51
N GLU A 105 -71.48 27.61 -82.30
CA GLU A 105 -70.84 26.39 -81.80
C GLU A 105 -69.55 26.70 -81.02
N ASN A 106 -68.68 27.58 -81.54
CA ASN A 106 -67.48 28.02 -80.81
C ASN A 106 -67.84 28.75 -79.51
N ARG A 107 -68.88 29.60 -79.52
CA ARG A 107 -69.39 30.29 -78.33
C ARG A 107 -69.87 29.26 -77.29
N VAL A 108 -70.66 28.28 -77.69
CA VAL A 108 -71.15 27.19 -76.82
C VAL A 108 -69.99 26.33 -76.28
N LEU A 109 -68.98 26.02 -77.09
CA LEU A 109 -67.80 25.26 -76.66
C LEU A 109 -66.94 26.06 -75.66
N GLN A 110 -66.74 27.36 -75.88
CA GLN A 110 -66.03 28.25 -74.94
C GLN A 110 -66.79 28.37 -73.60
N LEU A 111 -68.12 28.46 -73.64
CA LEU A 111 -68.95 28.44 -72.43
C LEU A 111 -68.80 27.11 -71.68
N ARG A 112 -68.93 25.97 -72.37
CA ARG A 112 -68.74 24.63 -71.79
C ARG A 112 -67.36 24.45 -71.18
N LEU A 113 -66.29 24.86 -71.86
CA LEU A 113 -64.91 24.77 -71.35
C LEU A 113 -64.75 25.58 -70.05
N ARG A 114 -65.25 26.81 -70.04
CA ARG A 114 -65.20 27.68 -68.85
C ARG A 114 -66.01 27.12 -67.68
N ASP A 115 -67.13 26.49 -67.95
CA ASP A 115 -67.99 25.91 -66.91
C ASP A 115 -67.42 24.59 -66.37
N LEU A 116 -66.70 23.80 -67.20
CA LEU A 116 -65.89 22.65 -66.77
C LEU A 116 -64.71 23.07 -65.88
N LEU A 117 -63.91 24.06 -66.28
CA LEU A 117 -62.79 24.57 -65.48
C LEU A 117 -63.25 25.09 -64.11
N LYS A 118 -64.37 25.83 -64.07
CA LYS A 118 -65.03 26.24 -62.81
C LYS A 118 -65.57 25.07 -62.00
N GLY A 119 -65.90 23.95 -62.64
CA GLY A 119 -66.28 22.71 -61.98
C GLY A 119 -65.09 22.06 -61.29
N GLU A 120 -63.97 21.93 -61.99
CA GLU A 120 -62.70 21.39 -61.46
C GLU A 120 -62.19 22.22 -60.27
N GLU A 121 -62.17 23.55 -60.38
CA GLU A 121 -61.81 24.45 -59.27
C GLU A 121 -62.68 24.23 -58.03
N LYS A 122 -63.99 24.05 -58.20
CA LYS A 122 -64.93 23.78 -57.10
C LYS A 122 -64.72 22.41 -56.47
N VAL A 123 -64.44 21.38 -57.27
CA VAL A 123 -64.13 20.03 -56.77
C VAL A 123 -62.84 20.06 -55.95
N VAL A 124 -61.79 20.72 -56.45
CA VAL A 124 -60.52 20.91 -55.72
C VAL A 124 -60.75 21.68 -54.41
N GLN A 125 -61.54 22.76 -54.43
CA GLN A 125 -61.91 23.49 -53.22
C GLN A 125 -62.74 22.66 -52.23
N ALA A 126 -63.59 21.74 -52.70
CA ALA A 126 -64.36 20.84 -51.82
C ALA A 126 -63.43 19.83 -51.12
N VAL A 127 -62.51 19.20 -51.84
CA VAL A 127 -61.52 18.27 -51.26
C VAL A 127 -60.63 18.99 -50.22
N ILE A 128 -60.16 20.20 -50.51
CA ILE A 128 -59.39 21.01 -49.56
C ILE A 128 -60.22 21.38 -48.31
N GLN A 129 -61.55 21.48 -48.42
CA GLN A 129 -62.42 21.74 -47.27
C GLN A 129 -62.59 20.54 -46.33
N GLU A 130 -62.45 19.31 -46.83
CA GLU A 130 -62.51 18.07 -46.03
C GLU A 130 -61.24 17.85 -45.19
N TRP A 131 -60.08 18.34 -45.65
CA TRP A 131 -58.78 18.19 -44.98
C TRP A 131 -58.60 19.10 -43.76
N LYS A 132 -59.23 18.72 -42.64
CA LYS A 132 -59.33 19.52 -41.40
C LYS A 132 -58.01 20.14 -40.87
N SER A 133 -56.88 19.45 -41.00
CA SER A 133 -55.56 19.89 -40.50
C SER A 133 -54.83 20.86 -41.44
N GLU A 134 -54.91 20.65 -42.75
CA GLU A 134 -54.13 21.37 -43.76
C GLU A 134 -54.90 22.54 -44.38
N LYS A 135 -56.23 22.55 -44.24
CA LYS A 135 -57.16 23.63 -44.61
C LYS A 135 -56.63 25.05 -44.39
N PRO A 136 -56.10 25.47 -43.22
CA PRO A 136 -55.66 26.86 -43.03
C PRO A 136 -54.50 27.29 -43.94
N TYR A 137 -53.65 26.35 -44.39
CA TYR A 137 -52.50 26.64 -45.25
C TYR A 137 -52.84 26.62 -46.76
N LEU A 138 -54.01 26.05 -47.11
CA LEU A 138 -54.43 25.82 -48.49
C LEU A 138 -55.59 26.73 -48.96
N LYS A 139 -56.34 27.35 -48.04
CA LYS A 139 -57.54 28.18 -48.32
C LYS A 139 -57.39 29.26 -49.40
N ASN A 140 -56.19 29.84 -49.55
CA ASN A 140 -55.94 31.01 -50.40
C ASN A 140 -55.11 30.67 -51.66
N ARG A 141 -54.92 29.39 -51.98
CA ARG A 141 -54.04 28.91 -53.06
C ARG A 141 -54.86 28.25 -54.17
N THR A 142 -54.39 28.37 -55.40
CA THR A 142 -54.92 27.55 -56.52
C THR A 142 -54.51 26.09 -56.33
N GLY A 143 -55.23 25.16 -56.95
CA GLY A 143 -55.00 23.72 -56.78
C GLY A 143 -53.56 23.26 -57.02
N GLN A 144 -52.88 23.87 -57.99
CA GLN A 144 -51.46 23.59 -58.29
C GLN A 144 -50.53 24.02 -57.15
N GLN A 145 -50.68 25.24 -56.64
CA GLN A 145 -49.92 25.77 -55.50
C GLN A 145 -50.21 25.02 -54.18
N ALA A 146 -51.39 24.40 -54.08
CA ALA A 146 -51.74 23.51 -52.98
C ALA A 146 -50.98 22.18 -53.08
N LEU A 147 -50.93 21.57 -54.28
CA LEU A 147 -50.18 20.34 -54.54
C LEU A 147 -48.67 20.52 -54.30
N GLU A 148 -48.05 21.54 -54.90
CA GLU A 148 -46.61 21.84 -54.73
C GLU A 148 -46.22 21.96 -53.25
N TYR A 149 -47.07 22.61 -52.44
CA TYR A 149 -46.83 22.76 -51.00
C TYR A 149 -46.92 21.42 -50.25
N LEU A 150 -47.87 20.56 -50.62
CA LEU A 150 -48.01 19.24 -50.02
C LEU A 150 -46.90 18.30 -50.46
N ASP A 151 -46.44 18.37 -51.70
CA ASP A 151 -45.27 17.65 -52.19
C ASP A 151 -44.00 18.09 -51.46
N HIS A 152 -43.84 19.39 -51.20
CA HIS A 152 -42.76 19.90 -50.35
C HIS A 152 -42.85 19.35 -48.92
N GLN A 153 -44.02 19.45 -48.25
CA GLN A 153 -44.20 18.87 -46.91
C GLN A 153 -43.97 17.35 -46.89
N LEU A 154 -44.47 16.62 -47.89
CA LEU A 154 -44.25 15.18 -48.02
C LEU A 154 -42.75 14.89 -48.18
N SER A 155 -42.03 15.68 -48.98
CA SER A 155 -40.57 15.56 -49.11
C SER A 155 -39.84 15.80 -47.78
N GLU A 156 -40.28 16.78 -46.97
CA GLU A 156 -39.74 17.03 -45.64
C GLU A 156 -40.03 15.89 -44.68
N LYS A 157 -41.27 15.35 -44.68
CA LYS A 157 -41.65 14.20 -43.84
C LYS A 157 -40.91 12.93 -44.25
N VAL A 158 -40.67 12.72 -45.55
CA VAL A 158 -39.84 11.63 -46.06
C VAL A 158 -38.38 11.80 -45.64
N LYS A 159 -37.82 13.02 -45.71
CA LYS A 159 -36.47 13.33 -45.19
C LYS A 159 -36.37 13.08 -43.68
N GLN A 160 -37.32 13.57 -42.89
CA GLN A 160 -37.41 13.34 -41.44
C GLN A 160 -37.46 11.83 -41.11
N ARG A 161 -38.33 11.08 -41.79
CA ARG A 161 -38.44 9.62 -41.65
C ARG A 161 -37.14 8.90 -42.04
N ASN A 162 -36.49 9.30 -43.12
CA ASN A 162 -35.25 8.68 -43.60
C ASN A 162 -34.09 8.97 -42.62
N ALA A 163 -34.00 10.18 -42.07
CA ALA A 163 -33.05 10.53 -41.01
C ALA A 163 -33.27 9.69 -39.74
N LEU A 164 -34.53 9.55 -39.28
CA LEU A 164 -34.86 8.67 -38.15
C LEU A 164 -34.52 7.21 -38.41
N ARG A 165 -34.78 6.68 -39.62
CA ARG A 165 -34.37 5.32 -40.02
C ARG A 165 -32.83 5.14 -39.98
N HIS A 166 -32.08 6.13 -40.44
CA HIS A 166 -30.62 6.10 -40.35
C HIS A 166 -30.14 6.09 -38.89
N GLN A 167 -30.71 6.95 -38.03
CA GLN A 167 -30.38 6.95 -36.60
C GLN A 167 -30.76 5.64 -35.90
N LEU A 168 -31.88 5.01 -36.27
CA LEU A 168 -32.25 3.68 -35.76
C LEU A 168 -31.25 2.62 -36.19
N GLY A 169 -30.82 2.61 -37.46
CA GLY A 169 -29.78 1.70 -37.95
C GLY A 169 -28.43 1.87 -37.25
N LEU A 170 -28.02 3.10 -36.94
CA LEU A 170 -26.82 3.37 -36.13
C LEU A 170 -26.97 2.84 -34.70
N ARG A 171 -28.13 3.06 -34.06
CA ARG A 171 -28.40 2.55 -32.70
C ARG A 171 -28.46 1.02 -32.66
N GLN A 172 -29.00 0.38 -33.70
CA GLN A 172 -29.04 -1.09 -33.83
C GLN A 172 -27.62 -1.67 -33.94
N LYS A 173 -26.78 -1.16 -34.85
CA LYS A 173 -25.37 -1.57 -34.95
C LYS A 173 -24.63 -1.40 -33.62
N ARG A 174 -24.86 -0.28 -32.92
CA ARG A 174 -24.23 -0.06 -31.61
C ARG A 174 -24.71 -1.03 -30.53
N LEU A 175 -25.97 -1.46 -30.57
CA LEU A 175 -26.47 -2.51 -29.67
C LEU A 175 -25.87 -3.88 -30.02
N GLU A 176 -25.74 -4.21 -31.30
CA GLU A 176 -25.09 -5.44 -31.77
C GLU A 176 -23.61 -5.50 -31.34
N GLU A 177 -22.87 -4.39 -31.49
CA GLU A 177 -21.49 -4.23 -30.98
C GLU A 177 -21.40 -4.47 -29.46
N LEU A 178 -22.30 -3.87 -28.68
CA LEU A 178 -22.30 -3.99 -27.22
C LEU A 178 -22.71 -5.39 -26.76
N GLN A 179 -23.64 -6.04 -27.45
CA GLN A 179 -24.03 -7.44 -27.19
C GLN A 179 -22.85 -8.39 -27.49
N LEU A 180 -22.13 -8.17 -28.59
CA LEU A 180 -20.92 -8.95 -28.90
C LEU A 180 -19.86 -8.77 -27.80
N GLN A 181 -19.56 -7.54 -27.39
CA GLN A 181 -18.62 -7.25 -26.29
C GLN A 181 -19.05 -7.87 -24.96
N HIS A 182 -20.35 -7.94 -24.67
CA HIS A 182 -20.87 -8.62 -23.48
C HIS A 182 -20.60 -10.13 -23.57
N SER A 183 -20.98 -10.76 -24.69
CA SER A 183 -20.79 -12.20 -24.89
C SER A 183 -19.32 -12.62 -24.86
N LEU A 184 -18.40 -11.79 -25.38
CA LEU A 184 -16.96 -12.04 -25.30
C LEU A 184 -16.48 -12.01 -23.85
N ARG A 185 -16.89 -11.01 -23.06
CA ARG A 185 -16.56 -10.95 -21.63
C ARG A 185 -17.16 -12.11 -20.84
N GLU A 186 -18.36 -12.57 -21.16
CA GLU A 186 -18.95 -13.76 -20.52
C GLU A 186 -18.11 -15.02 -20.79
N MET A 187 -17.59 -15.18 -22.02
CA MET A 187 -16.68 -16.27 -22.36
C MET A 187 -15.32 -16.14 -21.64
N GLU A 188 -14.70 -14.95 -21.64
CA GLU A 188 -13.45 -14.69 -20.91
C GLU A 188 -13.58 -14.99 -19.41
N MET A 189 -14.69 -14.54 -18.79
CA MET A 189 -14.95 -14.79 -17.37
C MET A 189 -15.23 -16.27 -17.07
N ALA A 190 -15.82 -17.02 -18.01
CA ALA A 190 -15.98 -18.47 -17.89
C ALA A 190 -14.63 -19.20 -17.99
N GLU A 191 -13.78 -18.86 -18.95
CA GLU A 191 -12.44 -19.43 -19.11
C GLU A 191 -11.55 -19.15 -17.88
N VAL A 192 -11.67 -17.97 -17.26
CA VAL A 192 -10.99 -17.64 -15.99
C VAL A 192 -11.56 -18.44 -14.80
N HIS A 193 -12.85 -18.77 -14.80
CA HIS A 193 -13.47 -19.64 -13.79
C HIS A 193 -13.18 -21.14 -14.00
N ASP A 194 -12.74 -21.55 -15.18
CA ASP A 194 -12.38 -22.93 -15.50
C ASP A 194 -11.05 -23.34 -14.83
N SER A 195 -11.16 -23.64 -13.54
CA SER A 195 -10.13 -24.25 -12.66
C SER A 195 -9.54 -25.59 -13.16
N ASN A 196 -10.04 -26.10 -14.29
CA ASN A 196 -9.56 -27.29 -14.97
C ASN A 196 -8.47 -27.02 -16.02
N THR A 197 -8.17 -25.76 -16.33
CA THR A 197 -7.01 -25.39 -17.17
C THR A 197 -5.72 -26.01 -16.62
N GLU A 198 -4.83 -26.43 -17.53
CA GLU A 198 -3.56 -27.06 -17.14
C GLU A 198 -2.69 -26.10 -16.30
N VAL A 199 -2.80 -24.79 -16.57
CA VAL A 199 -2.15 -23.71 -15.82
C VAL A 199 -2.65 -23.65 -14.36
N ALA A 200 -3.96 -23.79 -14.09
CA ALA A 200 -4.47 -23.84 -12.72
C ALA A 200 -3.96 -25.08 -11.96
N LYS A 201 -3.82 -26.22 -12.65
CA LYS A 201 -3.25 -27.45 -12.09
C LYS A 201 -1.74 -27.32 -11.82
N THR A 202 -0.97 -26.68 -12.70
CA THR A 202 0.47 -26.45 -12.46
C THR A 202 0.67 -25.43 -11.33
N LEU A 203 -0.10 -24.35 -11.28
CA LEU A 203 -0.08 -23.37 -10.19
C LEU A 203 -0.32 -24.06 -8.83
N ARG A 204 -1.42 -24.81 -8.69
CA ARG A 204 -1.73 -25.55 -7.45
C ARG A 204 -0.65 -26.57 -7.08
N ASN A 205 0.00 -27.19 -8.06
CA ASN A 205 1.12 -28.10 -7.82
C ASN A 205 2.39 -27.36 -7.36
N LEU A 206 2.63 -26.14 -7.84
CA LEU A 206 3.74 -25.29 -7.38
C LEU A 206 3.48 -24.75 -5.98
N GLU A 207 2.26 -24.29 -5.69
CA GLU A 207 1.81 -23.89 -4.34
C GLU A 207 2.00 -25.02 -3.33
N ASN A 208 1.46 -26.22 -3.63
CA ASN A 208 1.65 -27.42 -2.80
C ASN A 208 3.13 -27.81 -2.59
N ARG A 209 4.01 -27.54 -3.56
CA ARG A 209 5.46 -27.79 -3.43
C ARG A 209 6.15 -26.73 -2.59
N LEU A 210 5.74 -25.48 -2.74
CA LEU A 210 6.24 -24.33 -1.99
C LEU A 210 5.85 -24.44 -0.52
N GLU A 211 4.59 -24.77 -0.22
CA GLU A 211 4.11 -25.01 1.14
C GLU A 211 4.85 -26.19 1.80
N LYS A 212 5.03 -27.31 1.07
CA LYS A 212 5.89 -28.43 1.54
C LYS A 212 7.35 -28.03 1.76
N ALA A 213 7.87 -27.05 1.04
CA ALA A 213 9.23 -26.54 1.25
C ALA A 213 9.29 -25.63 2.48
N ARG A 214 8.26 -24.80 2.73
CA ARG A 214 8.12 -23.98 3.95
C ARG A 214 8.00 -24.85 5.20
N MET A 215 7.09 -25.82 5.22
CA MET A 215 6.95 -26.75 6.35
C MET A 215 8.28 -27.45 6.69
N LYS A 216 9.04 -27.89 5.67
CA LYS A 216 10.37 -28.49 5.87
C LYS A 216 11.43 -27.50 6.37
N ALA A 217 11.34 -26.23 5.98
CA ALA A 217 12.23 -25.19 6.49
C ALA A 217 11.93 -24.89 7.97
N GLU A 218 10.65 -24.74 8.32
CA GLU A 218 10.18 -24.56 9.71
C GLU A 218 10.53 -25.77 10.60
N GLU A 219 10.36 -27.00 10.09
CA GLU A 219 10.82 -28.22 10.75
C GLU A 219 12.35 -28.23 10.96
N ALA A 220 13.12 -27.82 9.95
CA ALA A 220 14.58 -27.74 10.05
C ALA A 220 15.03 -26.63 11.03
N GLU A 221 14.37 -25.47 11.06
CA GLU A 221 14.58 -24.41 12.04
C GLU A 221 14.27 -24.90 13.46
N HIS A 222 13.15 -25.61 13.65
CA HIS A 222 12.81 -26.21 14.95
C HIS A 222 13.87 -27.26 15.40
N ILE A 223 14.28 -28.16 14.50
CA ILE A 223 15.31 -29.17 14.77
C ILE A 223 16.65 -28.50 15.11
N THR A 224 17.08 -27.49 14.35
CA THR A 224 18.33 -26.76 14.64
C THR A 224 18.25 -25.99 15.95
N HIS A 225 17.10 -25.41 16.30
CA HIS A 225 16.89 -24.77 17.60
C HIS A 225 17.04 -25.76 18.76
N VAL A 226 16.46 -26.97 18.65
CA VAL A 226 16.62 -28.04 19.64
C VAL A 226 18.09 -28.49 19.75
N TYR A 227 18.80 -28.65 18.63
CA TYR A 227 20.23 -28.98 18.66
C TYR A 227 21.10 -27.85 19.27
N LEU A 228 20.75 -26.58 19.05
CA LEU A 228 21.45 -25.45 19.68
C LEU A 228 21.18 -25.38 21.19
N GLN A 229 19.95 -25.63 21.63
CA GLN A 229 19.62 -25.77 23.06
C GLN A 229 20.39 -26.93 23.70
N LEU A 230 20.40 -28.11 23.06
CA LEU A 230 21.13 -29.28 23.55
C LEU A 230 22.65 -29.01 23.60
N LYS A 231 23.20 -28.32 22.60
CA LYS A 231 24.61 -27.91 22.60
C LYS A 231 24.90 -26.96 23.77
N ALA A 232 24.05 -25.94 23.99
CA ALA A 232 24.24 -25.01 25.11
C ALA A 232 24.14 -25.72 26.47
N TYR A 233 23.22 -26.67 26.62
CA TYR A 233 23.09 -27.52 27.80
C TYR A 233 24.35 -28.36 28.04
N LEU A 234 24.84 -29.07 27.01
CA LEU A 234 26.06 -29.88 27.09
C LEU A 234 27.32 -29.05 27.36
N GLN A 235 27.39 -27.81 26.85
CA GLN A 235 28.46 -26.85 27.17
C GLN A 235 28.37 -26.34 28.61
N GLY A 236 27.16 -26.17 29.15
CA GLY A 236 26.97 -25.88 30.59
C GLY A 236 27.39 -27.05 31.47
N GLU A 237 27.03 -28.28 31.09
CA GLU A 237 27.44 -29.50 31.79
C GLU A 237 28.96 -29.73 31.72
N SER A 238 29.62 -29.51 30.57
CA SER A 238 31.08 -29.71 30.46
C SER A 238 31.84 -28.79 31.43
N LEU A 239 31.45 -27.52 31.50
CA LEU A 239 32.01 -26.57 32.48
C LEU A 239 31.72 -27.01 33.92
N HIS A 240 30.55 -27.57 34.21
CA HIS A 240 30.25 -28.10 35.55
C HIS A 240 31.14 -29.31 35.90
N PHE A 241 31.39 -30.21 34.95
CA PHE A 241 32.27 -31.36 35.14
C PHE A 241 33.73 -30.94 35.36
N GLU A 242 34.24 -29.97 34.60
CA GLU A 242 35.59 -29.39 34.80
C GLU A 242 35.75 -28.85 36.23
N ASN A 243 34.84 -27.97 36.67
CA ASN A 243 34.84 -27.45 38.04
C ASN A 243 34.75 -28.55 39.11
N ARG A 244 34.01 -29.64 38.84
CA ARG A 244 33.89 -30.78 39.76
C ARG A 244 35.18 -31.61 39.82
N VAL A 245 35.89 -31.75 38.71
CA VAL A 245 37.21 -32.39 38.67
C VAL A 245 38.23 -31.54 39.43
N ASP A 246 38.32 -30.24 39.16
CA ASP A 246 39.23 -29.32 39.87
C ASP A 246 39.02 -29.37 41.39
N PHE A 247 37.76 -29.40 41.84
CA PHE A 247 37.42 -29.56 43.25
C PHE A 247 37.91 -30.89 43.83
N MET A 248 37.67 -32.01 43.13
CA MET A 248 38.12 -33.33 43.57
C MET A 248 39.65 -33.47 43.55
N GLU A 249 40.34 -32.84 42.60
CA GLU A 249 41.80 -32.77 42.56
C GLU A 249 42.35 -31.94 43.73
N ALA A 250 41.73 -30.80 44.03
CA ALA A 250 42.09 -29.97 45.18
C ALA A 250 41.90 -30.73 46.52
N GLU A 251 40.81 -31.48 46.69
CA GLU A 251 40.60 -32.37 47.83
C GLU A 251 41.67 -33.48 47.87
N ALA A 252 41.94 -34.15 46.75
CA ALA A 252 42.96 -35.21 46.69
C ALA A 252 44.37 -34.68 47.02
N VAL A 253 44.69 -33.44 46.65
CA VAL A 253 45.96 -32.79 47.01
C VAL A 253 46.00 -32.40 48.49
N ARG A 254 44.89 -31.92 49.08
CA ARG A 254 44.79 -31.68 50.54
C ARG A 254 45.03 -32.97 51.32
N MET A 255 44.29 -34.03 51.00
CA MET A 255 44.44 -35.34 51.64
C MET A 255 45.86 -35.92 51.51
N LYS A 256 46.56 -35.67 50.39
CA LYS A 256 47.97 -36.07 50.24
C LYS A 256 48.89 -35.32 51.19
N ARG A 257 48.73 -34.00 51.34
CA ARG A 257 49.50 -33.18 52.30
C ARG A 257 49.24 -33.62 53.74
N GLU A 258 47.98 -33.80 54.12
CA GLU A 258 47.60 -34.30 55.44
C GLU A 258 48.22 -35.68 55.74
N LEU A 259 48.27 -36.59 54.75
CA LEU A 259 48.96 -37.88 54.88
C LEU A 259 50.49 -37.75 54.98
N GLU A 260 51.10 -36.75 54.35
CA GLU A 260 52.52 -36.45 54.46
C GLU A 260 52.87 -35.86 55.84
N GLU A 261 52.07 -34.93 56.34
CA GLU A 261 52.17 -34.38 57.70
C GLU A 261 52.02 -35.49 58.76
N LEU A 262 50.99 -36.34 58.64
CA LEU A 262 50.80 -37.49 59.54
C LEU A 262 51.96 -38.51 59.47
N ARG A 263 52.62 -38.66 58.32
CA ARG A 263 53.84 -39.49 58.19
C ARG A 263 55.01 -38.89 58.94
N VAL A 264 55.21 -37.57 58.88
CA VAL A 264 56.26 -36.87 59.64
C VAL A 264 56.03 -37.03 61.14
N VAL A 265 54.81 -36.75 61.63
CA VAL A 265 54.44 -36.95 63.05
C VAL A 265 54.64 -38.40 63.50
N ASN A 266 54.33 -39.39 62.65
CA ASN A 266 54.57 -40.81 62.96
C ASN A 266 56.08 -41.13 63.03
N GLN A 267 56.90 -40.59 62.12
CA GLN A 267 58.35 -40.73 62.19
C GLN A 267 58.94 -40.10 63.46
N GLU A 268 58.46 -38.93 63.86
CA GLU A 268 58.83 -38.29 65.13
C GLU A 268 58.41 -39.12 66.36
N ALA A 269 57.19 -39.67 66.35
CA ALA A 269 56.72 -40.59 67.39
C ALA A 269 57.54 -41.88 67.47
N LEU A 270 57.99 -42.42 66.33
CA LEU A 270 58.88 -43.58 66.29
C LEU A 270 60.29 -43.23 66.78
N ASN A 271 60.82 -42.06 66.40
CA ASN A 271 62.13 -41.58 66.82
C ASN A 271 62.17 -41.32 68.33
N THR A 272 61.21 -40.57 68.88
CA THR A 272 61.08 -40.33 70.33
C THR A 272 60.93 -41.62 71.12
N ARG A 273 60.10 -42.58 70.64
CA ARG A 273 60.00 -43.92 71.24
C ARG A 273 61.33 -44.68 71.22
N ASN A 274 62.09 -44.60 70.13
CA ASN A 274 63.39 -45.28 70.00
C ASN A 274 64.45 -44.65 70.92
N VAL A 275 64.46 -43.31 71.05
CA VAL A 275 65.31 -42.58 72.01
C VAL A 275 64.95 -42.93 73.46
N ALA A 276 63.66 -42.98 73.80
CA ALA A 276 63.22 -43.40 75.14
C ALA A 276 63.65 -44.85 75.44
N LYS A 277 63.59 -45.75 74.45
CA LYS A 277 64.08 -47.14 74.58
C LYS A 277 65.60 -47.21 74.78
N SER A 278 66.40 -46.45 74.04
CA SER A 278 67.87 -46.48 74.21
C SER A 278 68.32 -45.84 75.52
N GLN A 279 67.64 -44.76 75.97
CA GLN A 279 67.82 -44.18 77.30
C GLN A 279 67.48 -45.20 78.41
N LEU A 280 66.35 -45.92 78.28
CA LEU A 280 65.96 -46.95 79.23
C LEU A 280 66.98 -48.10 79.27
N GLN A 281 67.44 -48.60 78.13
CA GLN A 281 68.50 -49.63 78.06
C GLN A 281 69.80 -49.15 78.72
N TYR A 282 70.23 -47.91 78.47
CA TYR A 282 71.41 -47.34 79.11
C TYR A 282 71.26 -47.28 80.65
N LEU A 283 70.08 -46.89 81.15
CA LEU A 283 69.78 -46.85 82.59
C LEU A 283 69.70 -48.26 83.19
N GLU A 284 69.11 -49.25 82.50
CA GLU A 284 69.11 -50.64 82.94
C GLU A 284 70.54 -51.20 83.05
N GLU A 285 71.40 -50.92 82.07
CA GLU A 285 72.80 -51.30 82.13
C GLU A 285 73.58 -50.60 83.25
N THR A 286 73.35 -49.29 83.51
CA THR A 286 74.03 -48.59 84.61
C THR A 286 73.61 -49.18 85.95
N VAL A 287 72.31 -49.42 86.16
CA VAL A 287 71.78 -50.07 87.37
C VAL A 287 72.34 -51.49 87.52
N PHE A 288 72.44 -52.27 86.44
CA PHE A 288 73.04 -53.60 86.48
C PHE A 288 74.53 -53.56 86.82
N ARG A 289 75.30 -52.64 86.21
CA ARG A 289 76.73 -52.41 86.50
C ARG A 289 76.93 -52.00 87.96
N GLU A 290 76.15 -51.03 88.47
CA GLU A 290 76.20 -50.63 89.87
C GLU A 290 75.81 -51.77 90.82
N ARG A 291 74.77 -52.55 90.49
CA ARG A 291 74.35 -53.70 91.28
C ARG A 291 75.46 -54.74 91.36
N LYS A 292 76.10 -55.07 90.24
CA LYS A 292 77.25 -56.00 90.20
C LYS A 292 78.42 -55.48 91.04
N ASN A 293 78.73 -54.18 90.98
CA ASN A 293 79.76 -53.55 91.80
C ASN A 293 79.40 -53.62 93.30
N ARG A 294 78.15 -53.30 93.67
CA ARG A 294 77.64 -53.43 95.06
C ARG A 294 77.71 -54.88 95.54
N GLU A 295 77.32 -55.86 94.72
CA GLU A 295 77.44 -57.28 95.03
C GLU A 295 78.91 -57.73 95.21
N HIS A 296 79.84 -57.20 94.40
CA HIS A 296 81.29 -57.38 94.61
C HIS A 296 81.74 -56.82 95.95
N TYR A 297 81.50 -55.54 96.25
CA TYR A 297 81.87 -54.95 97.54
C TYR A 297 81.25 -55.68 98.72
N VAL A 298 79.96 -56.04 98.65
CA VAL A 298 79.29 -56.84 99.69
C VAL A 298 79.95 -58.21 99.85
N SER A 299 80.41 -58.84 98.76
CA SER A 299 81.13 -60.12 98.83
C SER A 299 82.53 -59.97 99.44
N GLU A 300 83.25 -58.89 99.16
CA GLU A 300 84.56 -58.58 99.77
C GLU A 300 84.41 -58.26 101.26
N PHE A 301 83.45 -57.41 101.64
CA PHE A 301 83.17 -57.12 103.05
C PHE A 301 82.66 -58.35 103.80
N LYS A 302 81.91 -59.26 103.16
CA LYS A 302 81.56 -60.56 103.76
C LYS A 302 82.79 -61.43 104.01
N LYS A 303 83.71 -61.56 103.04
CA LYS A 303 84.98 -62.28 103.23
C LYS A 303 85.82 -61.66 104.36
N LEU A 304 85.99 -60.34 104.37
CA LEU A 304 86.71 -59.63 105.43
C LEU A 304 86.02 -59.78 106.81
N ALA A 305 84.69 -59.83 106.84
CA ALA A 305 83.93 -60.09 108.07
C ALA A 305 84.05 -61.55 108.52
N GLU A 306 84.09 -62.52 107.61
CA GLU A 306 84.33 -63.95 107.89
C GLU A 306 85.78 -64.18 108.35
N GLU A 307 86.76 -63.53 107.72
CA GLU A 307 88.16 -63.52 108.16
C GLU A 307 88.32 -62.88 109.54
N ARG A 308 87.71 -61.71 109.77
CA ARG A 308 87.65 -61.09 111.10
C ARG A 308 86.88 -61.93 112.10
N LYS A 309 85.85 -62.67 111.69
CA LYS A 309 85.13 -63.61 112.57
C LYS A 309 86.02 -64.80 112.90
N LEU A 310 86.79 -65.35 111.95
CA LEU A 310 87.78 -66.40 112.23
C LEU A 310 88.94 -65.89 113.10
N GLN A 311 89.36 -64.64 112.94
CA GLN A 311 90.33 -63.99 113.81
C GLN A 311 89.75 -63.70 115.20
N ASN A 312 88.51 -63.22 115.30
CA ASN A 312 87.82 -63.03 116.57
C ASN A 312 87.54 -64.37 117.23
N GLU A 313 87.11 -65.42 116.55
CA GLU A 313 87.02 -66.76 117.13
C GLU A 313 88.40 -67.31 117.56
N ARG A 314 89.52 -66.82 117.01
CA ARG A 314 90.89 -67.12 117.51
C ARG A 314 91.32 -66.21 118.67
N MET A 315 90.80 -64.98 118.73
CA MET A 315 91.12 -63.97 119.74
C MET A 315 90.21 -64.03 120.96
N GLU A 316 88.92 -64.32 120.82
CA GLU A 316 87.92 -64.59 121.85
C GLU A 316 88.24 -65.90 122.59
N ARG A 317 88.89 -66.87 121.92
CA ARG A 317 89.62 -67.99 122.55
C ARG A 317 90.87 -67.54 123.36
N LYS A 318 91.20 -66.25 123.39
CA LYS A 318 92.33 -65.62 124.12
C LYS A 318 91.95 -64.39 124.98
N THR A 319 90.85 -63.69 124.68
CA THR A 319 90.40 -62.42 125.30
C THR A 319 89.00 -62.56 125.90
N GLN A 320 88.85 -63.54 126.78
CA GLN A 320 87.86 -63.50 127.88
C GLN A 320 88.51 -63.00 129.19
N ARG A 321 89.57 -62.19 129.08
CA ARG A 321 90.28 -61.54 130.18
C ARG A 321 90.68 -60.12 129.76
N GLU A 322 90.58 -59.21 130.73
CA GLU A 322 90.95 -57.77 130.71
C GLU A 322 89.99 -56.86 129.92
N HIS A 323 89.07 -56.14 130.61
CA HIS A 323 89.20 -54.80 131.25
C HIS A 323 89.20 -53.62 130.24
N VAL A 324 88.34 -52.59 130.28
CA VAL A 324 87.82 -51.67 131.33
C VAL A 324 88.65 -50.38 131.51
N LEU A 325 87.92 -49.24 131.48
CA LEU A 325 88.20 -47.88 132.01
C LEU A 325 88.90 -46.78 131.17
N LEU A 326 88.62 -45.53 131.62
CA LEU A 326 89.17 -44.19 131.32
C LEU A 326 88.67 -43.54 130.00
N GLN A 327 87.91 -42.42 129.98
CA GLN A 327 87.66 -41.29 130.90
C GLN A 327 88.83 -40.31 131.07
N SER A 328 88.65 -39.05 130.65
CA SER A 328 89.07 -37.82 131.37
C SER A 328 88.68 -36.54 130.60
N ASP A 329 88.35 -35.49 131.34
CA ASP A 329 87.89 -34.17 130.85
C ASP A 329 89.03 -33.11 130.79
N ASP A 330 88.68 -31.94 130.24
CA ASP A 330 88.65 -30.64 130.96
C ASP A 330 89.55 -29.42 130.55
N THR A 331 88.98 -28.23 130.79
CA THR A 331 89.56 -26.88 131.05
C THR A 331 90.07 -25.90 129.95
N THR A 332 89.33 -24.76 129.83
CA THR A 332 89.71 -23.30 129.89
C THR A 332 91.01 -22.73 129.25
N GLN A 333 91.19 -21.46 128.84
CA GLN A 333 90.49 -20.16 129.06
C GLN A 333 90.90 -19.06 128.02
N ASP A 334 90.39 -17.82 128.21
CA ASP A 334 90.93 -16.49 127.79
C ASP A 334 90.58 -15.83 126.44
N ASN A 335 89.80 -14.73 126.48
CA ASN A 335 90.31 -13.35 126.34
C ASN A 335 89.19 -12.29 126.45
N ARG A 336 89.45 -11.15 127.14
CA ARG A 336 88.40 -10.16 127.51
C ARG A 336 88.30 -8.90 126.64
N LYS A 337 89.05 -8.78 125.53
CA LYS A 337 89.00 -7.61 124.63
C LYS A 337 88.28 -7.85 123.29
N ALA A 338 88.07 -9.10 122.89
CA ALA A 338 87.21 -9.42 121.74
C ALA A 338 85.72 -9.13 121.99
N ARG A 339 85.34 -8.87 123.26
CA ARG A 339 83.95 -8.89 123.73
C ARG A 339 83.10 -7.71 123.27
N GLU A 340 83.68 -6.55 122.94
CA GLU A 340 82.94 -5.37 122.47
C GLU A 340 82.69 -5.45 120.96
N GLU A 341 83.70 -5.83 120.16
CA GLU A 341 83.51 -6.16 118.74
C GLU A 341 82.58 -7.38 118.55
N GLU A 342 82.66 -8.39 119.43
CA GLU A 342 81.66 -9.47 119.51
C GLU A 342 80.26 -8.94 119.77
N LEU A 343 80.07 -7.88 120.57
CA LEU A 343 78.74 -7.37 120.90
C LEU A 343 78.13 -6.61 119.74
N GLU A 344 78.90 -5.82 118.99
CA GLU A 344 78.43 -5.20 117.74
C GLU A 344 78.17 -6.26 116.66
N MET A 345 79.05 -7.25 116.51
CA MET A 345 78.83 -8.38 115.60
C MET A 345 77.61 -9.23 116.01
N ARG A 346 77.37 -9.46 117.31
CA ARG A 346 76.17 -10.14 117.83
C ARG A 346 74.92 -9.31 117.64
N TRP A 347 74.99 -7.98 117.76
CA TRP A 347 73.85 -7.09 117.52
C TRP A 347 73.49 -7.04 116.03
N SER A 348 74.50 -6.94 115.16
CA SER A 348 74.34 -7.06 113.70
C SER A 348 73.79 -8.43 113.30
N MET A 349 74.31 -9.51 113.88
CA MET A 349 73.82 -10.87 113.70
C MET A 349 72.37 -11.04 114.18
N TYR A 350 72.01 -10.47 115.33
CA TYR A 350 70.63 -10.47 115.84
C TYR A 350 69.66 -9.69 114.94
N GLN A 351 70.07 -8.51 114.43
CA GLN A 351 69.27 -7.76 113.47
C GLN A 351 69.09 -8.54 112.16
N MET A 352 70.16 -9.17 111.66
CA MET A 352 70.13 -10.02 110.47
C MET A 352 69.22 -11.23 110.68
N GLU A 353 69.33 -11.92 111.82
CA GLU A 353 68.51 -13.08 112.18
C GLU A 353 67.02 -12.71 112.34
N MET A 354 66.72 -11.54 112.91
CA MET A 354 65.34 -11.04 113.05
C MET A 354 64.73 -10.65 111.69
N LEU A 355 65.52 -10.07 110.78
CA LEU A 355 65.09 -9.82 109.39
C LEU A 355 64.88 -11.14 108.63
N PHE A 356 65.81 -12.09 108.72
CA PHE A 356 65.64 -13.42 108.13
C PHE A 356 64.47 -14.19 108.73
N GLY A 357 64.17 -14.03 110.03
CA GLY A 357 62.99 -14.58 110.69
C GLY A 357 61.69 -14.12 110.03
N LYS A 358 61.56 -12.82 109.74
CA LYS A 358 60.38 -12.29 109.01
C LYS A 358 60.24 -12.89 107.61
N VAL A 359 61.34 -13.04 106.88
CA VAL A 359 61.32 -13.66 105.54
C VAL A 359 61.00 -15.16 105.64
N LYS A 360 61.53 -15.84 106.65
CA LYS A 360 61.31 -17.25 106.97
C LYS A 360 59.83 -17.54 107.28
N ASP A 361 59.20 -16.68 108.07
CA ASP A 361 57.78 -16.76 108.41
C ASP A 361 56.90 -16.49 107.18
N ALA A 362 57.22 -15.46 106.39
CA ALA A 362 56.50 -15.13 105.16
C ALA A 362 56.61 -16.20 104.05
N THR A 363 57.69 -16.99 104.05
CA THR A 363 57.92 -18.09 103.09
C THR A 363 57.58 -19.48 103.63
N GLY A 364 57.23 -19.58 104.92
CA GLY A 364 56.83 -20.83 105.58
C GLY A 364 57.91 -21.91 105.60
N VAL A 365 59.19 -21.54 105.80
CA VAL A 365 60.34 -22.47 105.70
C VAL A 365 61.04 -22.64 107.06
N ALA A 366 61.45 -23.86 107.42
CA ALA A 366 62.07 -24.11 108.73
C ALA A 366 63.55 -23.66 108.86
N GLU A 367 64.26 -23.43 107.75
CA GLU A 367 65.71 -23.18 107.70
C GLU A 367 66.05 -22.05 106.70
N ALA A 368 66.96 -21.14 107.07
CA ALA A 368 67.34 -19.99 106.24
C ALA A 368 67.90 -20.38 104.86
N HIS A 369 68.73 -21.43 104.77
CA HIS A 369 69.24 -21.93 103.49
C HIS A 369 68.15 -22.49 102.57
N ALA A 370 67.06 -23.03 103.13
CA ALA A 370 65.96 -23.52 102.33
C ALA A 370 65.09 -22.39 101.74
N VAL A 371 65.07 -21.20 102.36
CA VAL A 371 64.49 -19.98 101.77
C VAL A 371 65.26 -19.60 100.50
N VAL A 372 66.59 -19.50 100.60
CA VAL A 372 67.47 -19.16 99.46
C VAL A 372 67.32 -20.17 98.32
N ARG A 373 67.29 -21.48 98.63
CA ARG A 373 67.06 -22.54 97.62
C ARG A 373 65.70 -22.42 96.93
N ARG A 374 64.63 -22.02 97.63
CA ARG A 374 63.31 -21.77 97.00
C ARG A 374 63.32 -20.54 96.11
N PHE A 375 63.92 -19.43 96.55
CA PHE A 375 64.05 -18.23 95.70
C PHE A 375 64.85 -18.51 94.43
N LEU A 376 65.97 -19.24 94.51
CA LEU A 376 66.76 -19.64 93.34
C LEU A 376 66.06 -20.65 92.43
N ALA A 377 65.18 -21.51 92.95
CA ALA A 377 64.36 -22.39 92.13
C ALA A 377 63.14 -21.69 91.52
N GLN A 378 62.67 -20.59 92.13
CA GLN A 378 61.52 -19.81 91.67
C GLN A 378 61.91 -18.65 90.75
N SER A 379 63.15 -18.15 90.78
CA SER A 379 63.63 -17.10 89.88
C SER A 379 63.44 -17.49 88.42
N ASP A 380 63.78 -18.72 88.07
CA ASP A 380 63.76 -19.20 86.69
C ASP A 380 62.32 -19.41 86.20
N THR A 381 61.42 -19.85 87.09
CA THR A 381 59.98 -19.93 86.78
C THR A 381 59.33 -18.55 86.70
N PHE A 382 59.80 -17.58 87.49
CA PHE A 382 59.32 -16.21 87.46
C PHE A 382 59.75 -15.52 86.16
N THR A 383 61.02 -15.62 85.75
CA THR A 383 61.49 -15.07 84.48
C THR A 383 60.79 -15.73 83.29
N GLN A 384 60.56 -17.05 83.32
CA GLN A 384 59.79 -17.74 82.28
C GLN A 384 58.33 -17.24 82.20
N LEU A 385 57.65 -17.04 83.33
CA LEU A 385 56.30 -16.48 83.36
C LEU A 385 56.26 -15.00 82.93
N GLU A 386 57.29 -14.22 83.24
CA GLU A 386 57.39 -12.83 82.82
C GLU A 386 57.68 -12.71 81.31
N MET A 387 58.52 -13.58 80.74
CA MET A 387 58.67 -13.72 79.29
C MET A 387 57.35 -14.09 78.62
N LEU A 388 56.68 -15.16 79.07
CA LEU A 388 55.39 -15.59 78.53
C LEU A 388 54.31 -14.50 78.64
N LYS A 389 54.31 -13.71 79.72
CA LYS A 389 53.41 -12.56 79.89
C LYS A 389 53.71 -11.46 78.86
N ASN A 390 54.97 -11.16 78.60
CA ASN A 390 55.40 -10.16 77.63
C ASN A 390 55.09 -10.61 76.20
N GLU A 391 55.43 -11.86 75.85
CA GLU A 391 55.07 -12.50 74.56
C GLU A 391 53.54 -12.46 74.32
N ASN A 392 52.73 -12.83 75.32
CA ASN A 392 51.27 -12.73 75.20
C ASN A 392 50.77 -11.29 75.10
N ALA A 393 51.45 -10.31 75.70
CA ALA A 393 51.09 -8.90 75.58
C ALA A 393 51.42 -8.35 74.18
N GLU A 394 52.57 -8.71 73.62
CA GLU A 394 52.99 -8.38 72.25
C GLU A 394 52.04 -9.03 71.22
N LEU A 395 51.71 -10.32 71.38
CA LEU A 395 50.73 -11.01 70.54
C LEU A 395 49.33 -10.37 70.63
N LEU A 396 48.89 -9.99 71.84
CA LEU A 396 47.63 -9.26 72.03
C LEU A 396 47.64 -7.85 71.43
N GLN A 397 48.81 -7.22 71.29
CA GLN A 397 48.94 -5.95 70.62
C GLN A 397 48.90 -6.15 69.10
N GLY A 398 49.68 -7.09 68.55
CA GLY A 398 49.64 -7.45 67.12
C GLY A 398 48.23 -7.79 66.65
N LEU A 399 47.51 -8.66 67.38
CA LEU A 399 46.12 -9.02 67.05
C LEU A 399 45.13 -7.83 67.14
N LYS A 400 45.42 -6.79 67.94
CA LYS A 400 44.60 -5.56 67.97
C LYS A 400 44.90 -4.66 66.77
N GLU A 401 46.17 -4.58 66.37
CA GLU A 401 46.62 -3.81 65.21
C GLU A 401 46.11 -4.45 63.91
N GLU A 402 46.27 -5.78 63.74
CA GLU A 402 45.66 -6.55 62.64
C GLU A 402 44.14 -6.39 62.60
N LYS A 403 43.45 -6.46 63.75
CA LYS A 403 42.00 -6.21 63.80
C LYS A 403 41.64 -4.80 63.34
N GLN A 404 42.44 -3.78 63.66
CA GLN A 404 42.19 -2.41 63.22
C GLN A 404 42.43 -2.25 61.72
N GLN A 405 43.51 -2.84 61.19
CA GLN A 405 43.81 -2.86 59.75
C GLN A 405 42.68 -3.54 58.96
N LEU A 406 42.29 -4.77 59.34
CA LEU A 406 41.17 -5.50 58.72
C LEU A 406 39.83 -4.75 58.83
N HIS A 407 39.64 -3.91 59.86
CA HIS A 407 38.44 -3.09 59.96
C HIS A 407 38.46 -1.91 58.99
N GLN A 408 39.62 -1.26 58.82
CA GLN A 408 39.83 -0.17 57.85
C GLN A 408 39.67 -0.69 56.41
N GLU A 409 40.32 -1.81 56.07
CA GLU A 409 40.16 -2.46 54.76
C GLU A 409 38.69 -2.81 54.47
N LEU A 410 37.95 -3.29 55.46
CA LEU A 410 36.53 -3.62 55.32
C LEU A 410 35.64 -2.38 55.17
N GLU A 411 35.98 -1.26 55.80
CA GLU A 411 35.32 0.04 55.57
C GLU A 411 35.65 0.58 54.17
N GLU A 412 36.91 0.57 53.76
CA GLU A 412 37.34 0.96 52.42
C GLU A 412 36.66 0.11 51.34
N HIS A 413 36.55 -1.20 51.52
CA HIS A 413 35.83 -2.08 50.60
C HIS A 413 34.31 -1.83 50.55
N LYS A 414 33.68 -1.47 51.68
CA LYS A 414 32.26 -1.07 51.69
C LYS A 414 32.05 0.23 50.92
N TYR A 415 32.81 1.27 51.23
CA TYR A 415 32.62 2.59 50.63
C TYR A 415 33.09 2.65 49.17
N SER A 416 34.14 1.91 48.79
CA SER A 416 34.52 1.74 47.38
C SER A 416 33.47 0.93 46.60
N GLY A 417 32.92 -0.15 47.17
CA GLY A 417 31.82 -0.91 46.56
C GLY A 417 30.57 -0.05 46.33
N GLU A 418 30.15 0.73 47.33
CA GLU A 418 28.98 1.59 47.24
C GLU A 418 29.18 2.75 46.25
N THR A 419 30.36 3.40 46.24
CA THR A 419 30.66 4.47 45.28
C THR A 419 30.77 3.96 43.85
N MET A 420 31.35 2.78 43.62
CA MET A 420 31.36 2.12 42.31
C MET A 420 29.92 1.85 41.84
N LEU A 421 29.09 1.19 42.65
CA LEU A 421 27.68 0.93 42.32
C LEU A 421 26.88 2.20 42.03
N VAL A 422 27.08 3.28 42.79
CA VAL A 422 26.42 4.58 42.54
C VAL A 422 26.89 5.21 41.23
N SER A 423 28.19 5.08 40.89
CA SER A 423 28.73 5.57 39.61
C SER A 423 28.22 4.76 38.41
N GLU A 424 28.13 3.43 38.53
CA GLU A 424 27.56 2.54 37.51
C GLU A 424 26.08 2.83 37.30
N GLN A 425 25.31 3.03 38.38
CA GLN A 425 23.89 3.42 38.29
C GLN A 425 23.72 4.77 37.58
N ARG A 426 24.54 5.77 37.89
CA ARG A 426 24.53 7.06 37.18
C ARG A 426 24.82 6.88 35.70
N LEU A 427 25.88 6.16 35.34
CA LEU A 427 26.23 5.86 33.96
C LEU A 427 25.10 5.11 33.23
N GLN A 428 24.44 4.15 33.88
CA GLN A 428 23.26 3.48 33.31
C GLN A 428 22.10 4.45 33.08
N THR A 429 21.80 5.36 34.00
CA THR A 429 20.75 6.38 33.79
C THR A 429 21.10 7.37 32.67
N GLU A 430 22.37 7.76 32.55
CA GLU A 430 22.86 8.61 31.46
C GLU A 430 22.75 7.90 30.09
N LEU A 431 23.16 6.63 30.02
CA LEU A 431 23.03 5.79 28.81
C LEU A 431 21.56 5.54 28.43
N GLN A 432 20.68 5.33 29.41
CA GLN A 432 19.23 5.24 29.17
C GLN A 432 18.66 6.57 28.67
N SER A 433 19.09 7.70 29.24
CA SER A 433 18.63 9.03 28.82
C SER A 433 19.08 9.38 27.40
N SER A 434 20.33 9.04 27.02
CA SER A 434 20.86 9.27 25.68
C SER A 434 20.23 8.33 24.64
N LEU A 435 19.99 7.06 25.00
CA LEU A 435 19.22 6.13 24.17
C LEU A 435 17.81 6.66 23.91
N ASN A 436 17.11 7.16 24.93
CA ASN A 436 15.78 7.74 24.77
C ASN A 436 15.79 9.00 23.89
N ALA A 437 16.81 9.86 24.03
CA ALA A 437 16.98 11.05 23.19
C ALA A 437 17.26 10.69 21.71
N GLU A 438 18.08 9.67 21.45
CA GLU A 438 18.32 9.18 20.08
C GLU A 438 17.09 8.46 19.49
N GLN A 439 16.30 7.76 20.30
CA GLN A 439 15.01 7.22 19.86
C GLN A 439 14.02 8.33 19.49
N GLN A 440 13.96 9.42 20.26
CA GLN A 440 13.14 10.60 19.93
C GLN A 440 13.62 11.26 18.63
N ARG A 441 14.92 11.55 18.49
CA ARG A 441 15.52 12.08 17.24
C ARG A 441 15.20 11.21 16.03
N LYS A 442 15.30 9.89 16.17
CA LYS A 442 14.94 8.94 15.11
C LYS A 442 13.45 9.00 14.76
N ALA A 443 12.56 9.07 15.75
CA ALA A 443 11.12 9.18 15.52
C ALA A 443 10.75 10.52 14.84
N GLU A 444 11.38 11.63 15.24
CA GLU A 444 11.23 12.94 14.60
C GLU A 444 11.73 12.92 13.14
N ALA A 445 12.91 12.36 12.88
CA ALA A 445 13.45 12.22 11.53
C ALA A 445 12.58 11.31 10.64
N GLN A 446 12.01 10.23 11.20
CA GLN A 446 11.04 9.38 10.51
C GLN A 446 9.74 10.14 10.20
N ALA A 447 9.21 10.92 11.14
CA ALA A 447 8.02 11.75 10.89
C ALA A 447 8.26 12.83 9.82
N GLN A 448 9.46 13.43 9.79
CA GLN A 448 9.87 14.38 8.74
C GLN A 448 10.00 13.71 7.38
N LEU A 449 10.58 12.49 7.31
CA LEU A 449 10.66 11.70 6.09
C LEU A 449 9.27 11.29 5.57
N ASP A 450 8.38 10.86 6.47
CA ASP A 450 6.98 10.55 6.16
C ASP A 450 6.21 11.79 5.63
N GLN A 451 6.46 12.96 6.20
CA GLN A 451 5.88 14.22 5.72
C GLN A 451 6.42 14.59 4.33
N ALA A 452 7.74 14.47 4.13
CA ALA A 452 8.39 14.78 2.86
C ALA A 452 7.97 13.82 1.73
N THR A 453 7.86 12.52 2.02
CA THR A 453 7.39 11.52 1.05
C THR A 453 5.93 11.73 0.66
N ARG A 454 5.03 12.03 1.60
CA ARG A 454 3.64 12.43 1.30
C ARG A 454 3.58 13.70 0.46
N ALA A 455 4.37 14.72 0.79
CA ALA A 455 4.45 15.95 0.00
C ALA A 455 4.95 15.68 -1.43
N MET A 456 6.00 14.87 -1.59
CA MET A 456 6.50 14.45 -2.90
C MET A 456 5.49 13.61 -3.70
N GLN A 457 4.66 12.80 -3.04
CA GLN A 457 3.57 12.08 -3.67
C GLN A 457 2.47 13.04 -4.17
N VAL A 458 2.03 14.00 -3.36
CA VAL A 458 1.04 15.01 -3.78
C VAL A 458 1.57 15.86 -4.94
N VAL A 459 2.86 16.23 -4.93
CA VAL A 459 3.49 16.94 -6.05
C VAL A 459 3.58 16.04 -7.29
N ARG A 460 3.87 14.75 -7.15
CA ARG A 460 3.83 13.78 -8.27
C ARG A 460 2.44 13.70 -8.88
N GLU A 461 1.42 13.45 -8.07
CA GLU A 461 0.02 13.33 -8.51
C GLU A 461 -0.44 14.63 -9.20
N GLY A 462 -0.13 15.79 -8.62
CA GLY A 462 -0.42 17.10 -9.23
C GLY A 462 0.32 17.34 -10.55
N MET A 463 1.57 16.91 -10.69
CA MET A 463 2.34 17.03 -11.94
C MET A 463 1.85 16.03 -13.00
N GLU A 464 1.48 14.80 -12.63
CA GLU A 464 0.86 13.82 -13.53
C GLU A 464 -0.52 14.32 -14.01
N GLU A 465 -1.33 14.93 -13.14
CA GLU A 465 -2.58 15.60 -13.51
C GLU A 465 -2.37 16.79 -14.46
N LEU A 466 -1.38 17.65 -14.19
CA LEU A 466 -1.06 18.80 -15.04
C LEU A 466 -0.56 18.34 -16.41
N ALA A 467 0.35 17.37 -16.47
CA ALA A 467 0.80 16.76 -17.72
C ALA A 467 -0.38 16.13 -18.48
N GLY A 468 -1.24 15.39 -17.79
CA GLY A 468 -2.48 14.83 -18.35
C GLY A 468 -3.40 15.88 -18.97
N LYS A 469 -3.62 17.00 -18.26
CA LYS A 469 -4.39 18.16 -18.77
C LYS A 469 -3.69 18.79 -19.97
N LEU A 470 -2.36 18.90 -19.99
CA LEU A 470 -1.57 19.52 -21.07
C LEU A 470 -1.26 18.58 -22.26
N ASN A 471 -1.78 17.35 -22.29
CA ASN A 471 -1.54 16.40 -23.39
C ASN A 471 -2.20 16.78 -24.73
N HIS A 472 -3.14 17.73 -24.73
CA HIS A 472 -3.72 18.29 -25.95
C HIS A 472 -2.78 19.26 -26.70
N LEU A 473 -1.68 19.69 -26.06
CA LEU A 473 -0.62 20.44 -26.70
C LEU A 473 0.41 19.46 -27.26
N THR A 474 0.26 19.11 -28.54
CA THR A 474 1.28 18.36 -29.29
C THR A 474 2.51 19.25 -29.46
N LEU A 475 3.69 18.73 -29.07
CA LEU A 475 4.97 19.38 -29.30
C LEU A 475 5.36 19.26 -30.77
N ASP A 476 4.70 20.05 -31.62
CA ASP A 476 5.10 20.23 -33.01
C ASP A 476 6.46 20.95 -33.03
N SER A 477 7.50 20.18 -33.34
CA SER A 477 8.87 20.63 -33.52
C SER A 477 8.99 21.59 -34.70
N GLN A 478 8.69 22.87 -34.47
CA GLN A 478 9.13 23.99 -35.32
C GLN A 478 9.90 25.02 -34.50
N VAL A 479 11.10 24.64 -34.08
CA VAL A 479 12.13 25.63 -33.76
C VAL A 479 12.57 26.26 -35.07
N SER A 480 12.41 27.58 -35.20
CA SER A 480 13.07 28.34 -36.25
C SER A 480 14.58 28.36 -35.97
N GLU A 481 15.34 27.53 -36.67
CA GLU A 481 16.79 27.71 -36.79
C GLU A 481 17.08 29.01 -37.56
N LYS A 482 17.27 30.10 -36.82
CA LYS A 482 18.07 31.28 -37.19
C LYS A 482 18.14 32.22 -35.99
N ASP A 483 19.25 32.17 -35.26
CA ASP A 483 20.22 33.27 -35.23
C ASP A 483 21.30 33.07 -34.16
N LEU A 484 22.55 33.28 -34.58
CA LEU A 484 23.78 33.66 -33.86
C LEU A 484 24.96 32.66 -33.91
N PRO A 485 26.15 33.11 -34.39
CA PRO A 485 27.37 32.30 -34.45
C PRO A 485 28.38 32.62 -33.33
N GLY A 486 29.29 31.67 -33.06
CA GLY A 486 30.66 32.02 -32.64
C GLY A 486 31.30 31.19 -31.52
N ALA A 487 32.16 30.25 -31.93
CA ALA A 487 33.33 29.70 -31.20
C ALA A 487 33.09 28.96 -29.86
N THR A 488 33.87 27.95 -29.45
CA THR A 488 35.17 27.44 -29.94
C THR A 488 35.16 25.91 -30.13
N GLU A 489 36.17 25.42 -30.86
CA GLU A 489 36.51 24.01 -31.04
C GLU A 489 36.86 23.32 -29.69
N ASP A 490 36.45 22.07 -29.47
CA ASP A 490 37.37 20.91 -29.57
C ASP A 490 36.70 19.53 -29.36
N LEU A 491 37.33 18.50 -29.95
CA LEU A 491 37.15 17.04 -29.74
C LEU A 491 35.83 16.36 -30.22
N ALA A 492 35.90 15.84 -31.45
CA ALA A 492 35.15 14.66 -31.93
C ALA A 492 36.07 13.39 -31.84
N PRO A 493 35.68 12.14 -32.25
CA PRO A 493 34.43 11.74 -32.93
C PRO A 493 33.79 10.35 -32.58
N GLN A 494 32.44 10.29 -32.66
CA GLN A 494 31.63 9.25 -33.36
C GLN A 494 31.62 7.75 -32.90
N PRO A 495 30.70 6.89 -33.43
CA PRO A 495 29.43 7.11 -34.15
C PRO A 495 28.23 6.21 -33.67
N GLN A 496 27.11 6.30 -34.42
CA GLN A 496 25.99 5.33 -34.54
C GLN A 496 24.85 5.37 -33.49
N GLU A 497 23.57 5.19 -33.87
CA GLU A 497 22.84 5.50 -35.11
C GLU A 497 21.32 5.42 -34.80
N ALA A 498 20.48 6.03 -35.65
CA ALA A 498 19.01 5.93 -35.68
C ALA A 498 18.24 6.34 -34.39
N GLY A 499 17.21 7.18 -34.44
CA GLY A 499 16.24 7.30 -35.54
C GLY A 499 14.96 6.55 -35.17
N GLY A 500 14.30 6.99 -34.11
CA GLY A 500 13.06 6.39 -33.61
C GLY A 500 12.24 7.42 -32.85
N SER A 501 11.19 7.92 -33.49
CA SER A 501 10.18 8.79 -32.85
C SER A 501 9.39 7.98 -31.83
N ALA A 502 9.80 8.06 -30.56
CA ALA A 502 8.96 7.71 -29.44
C ALA A 502 8.61 9.00 -28.70
N GLU A 503 7.32 9.20 -28.44
CA GLU A 503 6.92 9.96 -27.26
C GLU A 503 7.74 9.39 -26.10
N LYS A 504 8.48 10.24 -25.37
CA LYS A 504 9.30 9.78 -24.24
C LYS A 504 8.34 9.26 -23.16
N GLU A 505 8.02 7.97 -23.22
CA GLU A 505 7.37 7.24 -22.14
C GLU A 505 8.26 7.39 -20.92
N LEU A 506 7.90 8.34 -20.06
CA LEU A 506 8.63 8.61 -18.83
C LEU A 506 8.48 7.37 -17.95
N ASP A 507 9.56 6.61 -17.81
CA ASP A 507 9.59 5.44 -16.94
C ASP A 507 9.32 5.88 -15.49
N ARG A 508 8.12 5.52 -15.02
CA ARG A 508 7.61 5.86 -13.68
C ARG A 508 8.51 5.38 -12.54
N THR A 509 9.39 4.43 -12.81
CA THR A 509 10.32 3.83 -11.84
C THR A 509 11.69 4.52 -11.78
N ALA A 510 12.03 5.37 -12.75
CA ALA A 510 13.32 6.06 -12.78
C ALA A 510 13.41 7.15 -11.69
N SER A 511 14.56 7.27 -11.03
CA SER A 511 14.81 8.32 -10.02
C SER A 511 14.62 9.74 -10.58
N ASP A 512 14.90 9.92 -11.88
CA ASP A 512 14.77 11.21 -12.57
C ASP A 512 13.34 11.52 -13.04
N TYR A 513 12.36 10.63 -12.80
CA TYR A 513 11.00 10.78 -13.32
C TYR A 513 10.38 12.13 -12.95
N MET A 514 10.52 12.54 -11.69
CA MET A 514 9.95 13.79 -11.19
C MET A 514 10.58 15.05 -11.84
N PRO A 515 11.92 15.22 -11.87
CA PRO A 515 12.55 16.31 -12.63
C PRO A 515 12.20 16.31 -14.13
N LYS A 516 12.14 15.13 -14.77
CA LYS A 516 11.82 15.02 -16.20
C LYS A 516 10.36 15.37 -16.49
N LEU A 517 9.43 14.95 -15.63
CA LEU A 517 8.02 15.32 -15.71
C LEU A 517 7.81 16.84 -15.50
N LEU A 518 8.52 17.42 -14.52
CA LEU A 518 8.51 18.86 -14.27
C LEU A 518 8.96 19.66 -15.50
N GLY A 519 10.09 19.27 -16.12
CA GLY A 519 10.58 19.91 -17.35
C GLY A 519 9.59 19.82 -18.52
N LEU A 520 8.94 18.67 -18.74
CA LEU A 520 7.90 18.54 -19.77
C LEU A 520 6.66 19.42 -19.48
N VAL A 521 6.28 19.58 -18.22
CA VAL A 521 5.18 20.48 -17.83
C VAL A 521 5.59 21.94 -18.03
N GLU A 522 6.82 22.32 -17.69
CA GLU A 522 7.38 23.66 -17.92
C GLU A 522 7.41 24.01 -19.42
N GLU A 523 7.98 23.15 -20.27
CA GLU A 523 8.01 23.34 -21.73
C GLU A 523 6.59 23.51 -22.30
N LYS A 524 5.63 22.67 -21.88
CA LYS A 524 4.23 22.78 -22.33
C LYS A 524 3.52 24.04 -21.81
N LEU A 525 3.81 24.49 -20.59
CA LEU A 525 3.25 25.72 -20.04
C LEU A 525 3.83 26.97 -20.73
N LEU A 526 5.11 26.97 -21.07
CA LEU A 526 5.74 28.04 -21.86
C LEU A 526 5.18 28.12 -23.28
N MET A 527 4.95 26.96 -23.93
CA MET A 527 4.25 26.89 -25.22
C MET A 527 2.83 27.44 -25.13
N LEU A 528 2.09 27.07 -24.07
CA LEU A 528 0.75 27.60 -23.81
C LEU A 528 0.78 29.12 -23.58
N GLN A 529 1.75 29.63 -22.81
CA GLN A 529 1.93 31.07 -22.60
C GLN A 529 2.18 31.80 -23.92
N ALA A 530 3.10 31.31 -24.76
CA ALA A 530 3.38 31.89 -26.07
C ALA A 530 2.15 31.87 -27.01
N GLN A 531 1.28 30.86 -26.91
CA GLN A 531 0.00 30.84 -27.62
C GLN A 531 -0.96 31.92 -27.10
N PHE A 532 -1.05 32.11 -25.78
CA PHE A 532 -1.88 33.16 -25.17
C PHE A 532 -1.35 34.58 -25.46
N ASP A 533 -0.04 34.80 -25.51
CA ASP A 533 0.57 36.09 -25.88
C ASP A 533 0.23 36.51 -27.31
N SER A 534 -0.15 35.56 -28.18
CA SER A 534 -0.60 35.81 -29.56
C SER A 534 -2.11 36.04 -29.73
N GLN A 535 -2.91 35.92 -28.67
CA GLN A 535 -4.39 35.94 -28.73
C GLN A 535 -5.00 36.93 -27.73
N GLU A 536 -6.05 37.64 -28.15
CA GLU A 536 -6.78 38.54 -27.24
C GLU A 536 -7.62 37.76 -26.22
N ILE A 537 -7.02 37.53 -25.04
CA ILE A 537 -7.64 36.90 -23.87
C ILE A 537 -9.07 37.42 -23.58
N PRO A 538 -9.38 38.74 -23.63
CA PRO A 538 -10.73 39.24 -23.38
C PRO A 538 -11.76 38.79 -24.42
N GLU A 539 -11.37 38.64 -25.69
CA GLU A 539 -12.26 38.19 -26.75
C GLU A 539 -12.49 36.68 -26.68
N MET A 540 -11.43 35.91 -26.42
CA MET A 540 -11.54 34.47 -26.20
C MET A 540 -12.43 34.14 -24.99
N LEU A 541 -12.30 34.85 -23.87
CA LEU A 541 -13.19 34.68 -22.71
C LEU A 541 -14.65 35.03 -23.05
N ARG A 542 -14.90 36.05 -23.89
CA ARG A 542 -16.25 36.33 -24.41
C ARG A 542 -16.74 35.20 -25.32
N HIS A 543 -15.90 34.62 -26.18
CA HIS A 543 -16.27 33.49 -27.03
C HIS A 543 -16.57 32.22 -26.22
N ILE A 544 -15.82 31.93 -25.16
CA ILE A 544 -16.08 30.83 -24.24
C ILE A 544 -17.38 31.07 -23.47
N ALA A 545 -17.53 32.24 -22.83
CA ALA A 545 -18.75 32.59 -22.10
C ALA A 545 -20.00 32.58 -23.00
N ASN A 546 -19.89 33.06 -24.25
CA ASN A 546 -20.96 32.96 -25.25
C ASN A 546 -21.25 31.50 -25.61
N ARG A 547 -20.22 30.68 -25.86
CA ARG A 547 -20.39 29.25 -26.18
C ARG A 547 -21.04 28.48 -25.02
N GLU A 548 -20.62 28.72 -23.79
CA GLU A 548 -21.21 28.15 -22.59
C GLU A 548 -22.63 28.68 -22.34
N PHE A 549 -22.90 29.95 -22.63
CA PHE A 549 -24.25 30.51 -22.59
C PHE A 549 -25.16 29.84 -23.63
N TYR A 550 -24.67 29.60 -24.86
CA TYR A 550 -25.42 28.89 -25.89
C TYR A 550 -25.63 27.40 -25.55
N THR A 551 -24.64 26.67 -25.05
CA THR A 551 -24.85 25.26 -24.63
C THR A 551 -25.77 25.14 -23.42
N ASN A 552 -25.70 26.08 -22.46
CA ASN A 552 -26.63 26.14 -21.34
C ASN A 552 -28.04 26.55 -21.77
N LEU A 553 -28.20 27.39 -22.81
CA LEU A 553 -29.49 27.68 -23.43
C LEU A 553 -30.06 26.47 -24.17
N GLU A 554 -29.26 25.81 -25.02
CA GLU A 554 -29.67 24.61 -25.75
C GLU A 554 -30.05 23.46 -24.80
N GLY A 555 -29.32 23.29 -23.70
CA GLY A 555 -29.63 22.31 -22.66
C GLY A 555 -30.86 22.64 -21.79
N LYS A 556 -31.30 23.91 -21.76
CA LYS A 556 -32.46 24.38 -20.97
C LYS A 556 -33.68 24.73 -21.83
N LEU A 557 -33.58 24.69 -23.17
CA LEU A 557 -34.69 24.91 -24.08
C LEU A 557 -35.66 23.71 -24.04
N PRO A 558 -36.96 23.91 -23.72
CA PRO A 558 -37.94 22.83 -23.74
C PRO A 558 -38.02 22.19 -25.14
N PRO A 559 -38.16 20.85 -25.25
CA PRO A 559 -38.11 20.15 -26.54
C PRO A 559 -39.26 20.51 -27.49
N HIS A 560 -40.31 21.18 -27.00
CA HIS A 560 -41.40 21.73 -27.79
C HIS A 560 -41.63 23.21 -27.45
N ASN A 561 -41.82 24.03 -28.48
CA ASN A 561 -41.91 25.49 -28.38
C ASN A 561 -43.21 25.94 -27.71
N THR A 562 -43.15 26.28 -26.42
CA THR A 562 -44.31 26.71 -25.63
C THR A 562 -44.71 28.14 -25.97
N ARG A 563 -45.64 28.30 -26.92
CA ARG A 563 -46.34 29.58 -27.12
C ARG A 563 -47.12 29.96 -25.86
N ILE A 564 -46.64 30.97 -25.15
CA ILE A 564 -47.35 31.61 -24.05
C ILE A 564 -48.54 32.39 -24.64
N THR A 565 -49.76 31.98 -24.33
CA THR A 565 -50.97 32.76 -24.59
C THR A 565 -51.18 33.73 -23.44
N PHE A 566 -50.94 35.02 -23.67
CA PHE A 566 -51.27 36.08 -22.71
C PHE A 566 -52.80 36.14 -22.48
N PRO A 567 -53.29 36.08 -21.23
CA PRO A 567 -54.69 36.37 -20.93
C PRO A 567 -54.98 37.86 -21.15
N LEU A 568 -56.12 38.17 -21.77
CA LEU A 568 -56.63 39.54 -21.81
C LEU A 568 -57.05 39.97 -20.40
N ALA A 569 -56.55 41.13 -19.96
CA ALA A 569 -56.84 41.68 -18.64
C ALA A 569 -58.22 42.36 -18.56
N SER A 570 -58.66 42.64 -17.31
CA SER A 570 -59.87 43.40 -16.93
C SER A 570 -61.21 42.61 -16.99
N ALA A 571 -62.04 42.56 -15.94
CA ALA A 571 -61.88 43.07 -14.56
C ALA A 571 -62.78 42.31 -13.57
N ALA A 572 -62.24 42.04 -12.38
CA ALA A 572 -62.98 41.89 -11.12
C ALA A 572 -61.96 41.89 -9.96
N ASP A 573 -61.52 43.09 -9.57
CA ASP A 573 -60.85 43.30 -8.29
C ASP A 573 -61.82 42.98 -7.14
N LYS A 574 -61.42 42.05 -6.24
CA LYS A 574 -61.64 42.07 -4.77
C LYS A 574 -61.27 40.73 -4.11
N PHE A 575 -60.67 40.84 -2.92
CA PHE A 575 -60.37 39.85 -1.88
C PHE A 575 -59.00 39.15 -1.86
N PHE A 576 -58.48 39.07 -0.62
CA PHE A 576 -57.19 38.53 -0.15
C PHE A 576 -55.99 39.41 -0.55
N ASP A 577 -55.55 40.33 0.30
CA ASP A 577 -55.11 40.23 1.72
C ASP A 577 -53.93 39.26 1.95
N GLU A 578 -52.81 39.90 2.28
CA GLU A 578 -51.74 39.51 3.20
C GLU A 578 -50.81 38.30 2.91
N GLU A 579 -49.52 38.61 3.09
CA GLU A 579 -48.39 37.74 3.44
C GLU A 579 -47.94 36.63 2.46
N ASP A 580 -46.78 36.88 1.86
CA ASP A 580 -45.66 35.92 1.90
C ASP A 580 -44.37 36.76 1.94
N THR A 581 -44.00 37.19 3.15
CA THR A 581 -42.67 37.77 3.42
C THR A 581 -41.69 36.62 3.68
N GLU A 582 -40.44 36.82 3.27
CA GLU A 582 -39.33 35.89 3.53
C GLU A 582 -39.19 35.62 5.04
N ASP A 583 -39.01 34.35 5.43
CA ASP A 583 -38.34 33.99 6.68
C ASP A 583 -37.59 32.65 6.50
N ASP A 584 -36.29 32.80 6.30
CA ASP A 584 -35.30 31.72 6.31
C ASP A 584 -34.87 31.53 7.77
N ASP A 585 -35.41 30.54 8.50
CA ASP A 585 -35.03 30.37 9.91
C ASP A 585 -34.84 28.92 10.42
N ASN A 586 -33.56 28.62 10.63
CA ASN A 586 -32.95 27.69 11.58
C ASN A 586 -33.82 26.66 12.32
N ASP A 587 -33.57 25.40 11.98
CA ASP A 587 -34.16 24.17 12.53
C ASP A 587 -33.76 23.89 14.02
N LEU A 588 -34.17 24.74 14.96
CA LEU A 588 -34.09 24.45 16.40
C LEU A 588 -35.29 23.59 16.83
N VAL A 589 -35.12 22.27 16.71
CA VAL A 589 -36.15 21.25 17.02
C VAL A 589 -36.70 21.41 18.45
N SER A 590 -37.87 22.04 18.56
CA SER A 590 -38.56 22.27 19.83
C SER A 590 -38.77 20.97 20.62
N ARG A 591 -38.62 21.06 21.95
CA ARG A 591 -38.79 19.97 22.92
C ARG A 591 -40.12 19.22 22.76
N ALA A 592 -41.17 19.90 22.26
CA ALA A 592 -42.45 19.29 21.94
C ALA A 592 -42.37 18.34 20.72
N GLY A 593 -41.69 18.75 19.65
CA GLY A 593 -41.46 17.93 18.45
C GLY A 593 -40.65 16.67 18.75
N LEU A 594 -39.61 16.80 19.58
CA LEU A 594 -38.81 15.66 20.04
C LEU A 594 -39.66 14.66 20.85
N LYS A 595 -40.56 15.15 21.71
CA LYS A 595 -41.50 14.34 22.50
C LYS A 595 -42.54 13.62 21.63
N ILE A 596 -43.03 14.26 20.57
CA ILE A 596 -43.93 13.64 19.58
C ILE A 596 -43.20 12.53 18.81
N ARG A 597 -41.94 12.76 18.41
CA ARG A 597 -41.11 11.77 17.70
C ARG A 597 -40.78 10.57 18.59
N SER A 598 -40.49 10.77 19.88
CA SER A 598 -40.29 9.67 20.83
C SER A 598 -41.57 8.87 21.10
N GLN A 599 -42.73 9.53 21.19
CA GLN A 599 -44.01 8.85 21.40
C GLN A 599 -44.36 7.93 20.22
N LYS A 600 -44.18 8.41 18.97
CA LYS A 600 -44.37 7.60 17.75
C LYS A 600 -43.44 6.36 17.71
N LEU A 601 -42.24 6.44 18.29
CA LEU A 601 -41.29 5.33 18.42
C LEU A 601 -41.73 4.29 19.48
N ILE A 602 -42.44 4.72 20.52
CA ILE A 602 -43.01 3.84 21.55
C ILE A 602 -44.27 3.15 21.00
N ASP A 603 -45.16 3.91 20.36
CA ASP A 603 -46.43 3.41 19.81
C ASP A 603 -46.23 2.43 18.63
N SER A 604 -45.14 2.56 17.88
CA SER A 604 -44.76 1.59 16.84
C SER A 604 -44.15 0.30 17.41
N ARG A 605 -43.54 0.34 18.61
CA ARG A 605 -43.01 -0.86 19.29
C ARG A 605 -44.06 -1.61 20.13
N SER A 606 -45.13 -0.96 20.58
CA SER A 606 -46.18 -1.60 21.40
C SER A 606 -47.13 -2.53 20.61
N LYS A 607 -47.15 -2.45 19.27
CA LYS A 607 -48.00 -3.29 18.39
C LYS A 607 -47.45 -4.69 18.08
N LYS A 608 -46.83 -5.39 19.04
CA LYS A 608 -46.50 -6.83 18.93
C LYS A 608 -46.72 -7.62 20.22
N ARG A 609 -47.95 -8.11 20.44
CA ARG A 609 -48.26 -9.42 21.08
C ARG A 609 -49.78 -9.66 21.19
N LYS A 610 -50.33 -10.47 20.27
CA LYS A 610 -51.46 -11.37 20.57
C LYS A 610 -51.15 -12.72 19.92
N SER A 611 -50.94 -13.74 20.74
CA SER A 611 -50.73 -15.12 20.30
C SER A 611 -52.10 -15.77 19.99
N PRO A 612 -52.23 -16.59 18.94
CA PRO A 612 -53.46 -17.34 18.72
C PRO A 612 -53.61 -18.48 19.75
N ARG A 613 -54.78 -18.57 20.38
CA ARG A 613 -55.17 -19.74 21.18
C ARG A 613 -55.88 -20.76 20.29
N LYS A 614 -55.67 -22.04 20.61
CA LYS A 614 -56.23 -23.21 19.92
C LYS A 614 -57.75 -23.14 19.73
N SER A 615 -58.20 -23.65 18.59
CA SER A 615 -59.26 -24.67 18.49
C SER A 615 -58.80 -25.69 17.44
#